data_AF-A0A5C6X2A0-F1
#
_entry.id   AF-A0A5C6X2A0-F1
#
_cell.length_a   1.000
_cell.length_b   1.000
_cell.length_c   1.000
_cell.angle_alpha   90.00
_cell.angle_beta   90.00
_cell.angle_gamma   90.00
#
_symmetry.space_group_name_H-M   'P 1'
#
loop_
_entity.id
_entity.type
_entity.pdbx_description
1 polymer ?
#
loop_
_entity_poly.entity_id
_entity_poly.type
_entity_poly.pdbx_seq_one_letter_code
_entity_poly.pdbx_strand_id
1 'polypeptide(L)'
;MIHVMDREGDDFNTLFPMVFSGYGFVVRMTGDRNVSTGPKRSEKAPLEAVLDKVEWSKSMRTIKLSARPKRKASKSHRARRFRSARLKIRATRVELRRPDNLPAANSPARFGVNVVEVSEIRAPEGEDPVRWLLVTDRPIDTDEDCWQIVDWYRARWQIEE
;
A
#
# COMPACT_ATOMS: atom_id res chain seq x y z
N MET A 1 -10.53 -13.80 -8.76
CA MET A 1 -10.15 -12.52 -9.41
C MET A 1 -9.53 -11.60 -8.35
N ILE A 2 -8.51 -10.82 -8.70
CA ILE A 2 -7.88 -9.82 -7.82
C ILE A 2 -7.87 -8.48 -8.54
N HIS A 3 -8.45 -7.45 -7.93
CA HIS A 3 -8.44 -6.09 -8.46
C HIS A 3 -7.17 -5.36 -8.01
N VAL A 4 -6.41 -4.80 -8.95
CA VAL A 4 -5.17 -4.08 -8.64
C VAL A 4 -5.28 -2.63 -9.08
N MET A 5 -5.11 -1.70 -8.13
CA MET A 5 -5.25 -0.27 -8.38
C MET A 5 -4.00 0.48 -7.91
N ASP A 6 -3.57 1.48 -8.69
CA ASP A 6 -2.56 2.44 -8.22
C ASP A 6 -3.21 3.45 -7.27
N ARG A 7 -2.43 4.46 -6.89
CA ARG A 7 -2.78 5.62 -6.06
C ARG A 7 -4.18 6.21 -6.23
N GLU A 8 -4.76 6.18 -7.43
CA GLU A 8 -6.11 6.71 -7.69
C GLU A 8 -7.22 5.90 -7.01
N GLY A 9 -6.96 4.63 -6.65
CA GLY A 9 -7.88 3.80 -5.89
C GLY A 9 -7.84 4.04 -4.37
N ASP A 10 -6.93 4.89 -3.88
CA ASP A 10 -6.82 5.22 -2.44
C ASP A 10 -7.92 6.21 -2.01
N ASP A 11 -9.16 5.77 -2.09
CA ASP A 11 -10.33 6.49 -1.62
C ASP A 11 -11.13 5.64 -0.62
N PHE A 12 -11.66 6.27 0.44
CA PHE A 12 -12.39 5.53 1.48
C PHE A 12 -13.66 4.87 0.90
N ASN A 13 -14.39 5.58 0.04
CA ASN A 13 -15.61 5.06 -0.59
C ASN A 13 -15.33 4.01 -1.67
N THR A 14 -14.09 3.90 -2.13
CA THR A 14 -13.63 2.80 -2.99
C THR A 14 -13.19 1.60 -2.16
N LEU A 15 -12.45 1.82 -1.07
CA LEU A 15 -11.88 0.74 -0.26
C LEU A 15 -12.95 -0.03 0.55
N PHE A 16 -13.92 0.65 1.17
CA PHE A 16 -14.88 -0.04 2.02
C PHE A 16 -15.77 -1.02 1.24
N PRO A 17 -16.36 -0.68 0.06
CA PRO A 17 -17.18 -1.64 -0.67
C PRO A 17 -16.37 -2.85 -1.14
N MET A 18 -15.09 -2.65 -1.49
CA MET A 18 -14.20 -3.74 -1.92
C MET A 18 -14.06 -4.80 -0.82
N VAL A 19 -13.87 -4.37 0.43
CA VAL A 19 -13.80 -5.27 1.60
C VAL A 19 -15.08 -6.12 1.76
N PHE A 20 -16.24 -5.58 1.39
CA PHE A 20 -17.52 -6.28 1.51
C PHE A 20 -17.99 -6.94 0.21
N SER A 21 -17.26 -6.78 -0.89
CA SER A 21 -17.67 -7.26 -2.22
C SER A 21 -17.46 -8.77 -2.44
N GLY A 22 -16.61 -9.40 -1.63
CA GLY A 22 -16.15 -10.78 -1.83
C GLY A 22 -15.06 -10.94 -2.90
N TYR A 23 -14.77 -9.89 -3.68
CA TYR A 23 -13.58 -9.85 -4.52
C TYR A 23 -12.39 -9.37 -3.71
N GLY A 24 -11.21 -9.92 -3.99
CA GLY A 24 -10.02 -9.39 -3.36
C GLY A 24 -9.29 -8.35 -4.17
N PHE A 25 -8.45 -7.60 -3.50
CA PHE A 25 -7.86 -6.38 -4.04
C PHE A 25 -6.47 -6.10 -3.50
N VAL A 26 -5.70 -5.33 -4.27
CA VAL A 26 -4.47 -4.69 -3.83
C VAL A 26 -4.49 -3.26 -4.34
N VAL A 27 -4.53 -2.30 -3.42
CA VAL A 27 -4.60 -0.87 -3.73
C VAL A 27 -3.38 -0.18 -3.13
N ARG A 28 -2.66 0.61 -3.94
CA ARG A 28 -1.56 1.43 -3.42
C ARG A 28 -2.08 2.72 -2.80
N MET A 29 -1.71 2.98 -1.56
CA MET A 29 -2.02 4.22 -0.86
C MET A 29 -1.18 5.40 -1.35
N THR A 30 -1.77 6.58 -1.23
CA THR A 30 -1.22 7.91 -1.55
C THR A 30 -0.83 8.69 -0.32
N GLY A 31 -1.62 8.59 0.75
CA GLY A 31 -1.48 9.41 1.95
C GLY A 31 -1.63 8.61 3.23
N ASP A 32 -1.12 9.19 4.32
CA ASP A 32 -1.28 8.62 5.64
C ASP A 32 -2.75 8.70 6.08
N ARG A 33 -3.31 7.56 6.48
CA ARG A 33 -4.70 7.45 6.93
C ARG A 33 -4.74 7.27 8.43
N ASN A 34 -5.79 7.79 9.05
CA ASN A 34 -6.05 7.48 10.45
C ASN A 34 -6.55 6.04 10.60
N VAL A 35 -5.93 5.30 11.51
CA VAL A 35 -6.35 3.96 11.94
C VAL A 35 -6.89 4.01 13.37
N SER A 36 -7.82 3.11 13.70
CA SER A 36 -8.32 2.97 15.05
C SER A 36 -7.29 2.32 15.97
N THR A 37 -7.11 2.90 17.16
CA THR A 37 -6.26 2.34 18.24
C THR A 37 -7.07 1.91 19.47
N GLY A 38 -8.38 2.13 19.45
CA GLY A 38 -9.30 1.77 20.51
C GLY A 38 -10.77 1.78 20.04
N PRO A 39 -11.73 1.55 20.94
CA PRO A 39 -13.14 1.56 20.61
C PRO A 39 -13.72 2.96 20.33
N LYS A 40 -13.15 4.02 20.91
CA LYS A 40 -13.69 5.39 20.80
C LYS A 40 -13.22 6.09 19.52
N ARG A 41 -14.01 7.04 19.03
CA ARG A 41 -13.66 7.86 17.85
C ARG A 41 -12.43 8.74 18.05
N SER A 42 -12.11 9.13 19.28
CA SER A 42 -10.91 9.89 19.61
C SER A 42 -9.64 9.03 19.63
N GLU A 43 -9.77 7.71 19.77
CA GLU A 43 -8.66 6.76 19.84
C GLU A 43 -8.23 6.37 18.43
N LYS A 44 -7.39 7.24 17.84
CA LYS A 44 -6.83 7.06 16.50
C LYS A 44 -5.35 7.40 16.47
N ALA A 45 -4.63 6.81 15.53
CA ALA A 45 -3.27 7.18 15.19
C ALA A 45 -3.10 7.25 13.67
N PRO A 46 -2.11 7.99 13.16
CA PRO A 46 -1.70 7.87 11.78
C PRO A 46 -1.17 6.44 11.51
N LEU A 47 -1.44 5.90 10.33
CA LEU A 47 -1.01 4.56 9.94
C LEU A 47 0.51 4.43 9.94
N GLU A 48 1.24 5.48 9.56
CA GLU A 48 2.70 5.49 9.63
C GLU A 48 3.21 5.27 11.07
N ALA A 49 2.58 5.91 12.06
CA ALA A 49 2.96 5.74 13.46
C ALA A 49 2.68 4.31 14.00
N VAL A 50 1.72 3.60 13.39
CA VAL A 50 1.49 2.18 13.69
C VAL A 50 2.55 1.32 13.01
N LEU A 51 2.83 1.57 11.73
CA LEU A 51 3.83 0.84 10.96
C LEU A 51 5.24 0.97 11.57
N ASP A 52 5.59 2.13 12.12
CA ASP A 52 6.89 2.36 12.77
C ASP A 52 7.14 1.48 14.00
N LYS A 53 6.09 0.89 14.57
CA LYS A 53 6.18 -0.09 15.66
C LYS A 53 6.25 -1.53 15.15
N VAL A 54 6.03 -1.75 13.86
CA VAL A 54 6.06 -3.06 13.22
C VAL A 54 7.49 -3.32 12.72
N GLU A 55 8.05 -4.45 13.12
CA GLU A 55 9.37 -4.86 12.68
C GLU A 55 9.38 -5.18 11.17
N TRP A 56 10.49 -4.85 10.53
CA TRP A 56 10.74 -5.29 9.17
C TRP A 56 11.00 -6.80 9.15
N SER A 57 10.40 -7.50 8.19
CA SER A 57 10.73 -8.88 7.93
C SER A 57 12.22 -9.02 7.57
N LYS A 58 12.80 -10.18 7.91
CA LYS A 58 14.14 -10.57 7.47
C LYS A 58 14.16 -10.94 5.99
N SER A 59 13.01 -11.28 5.40
CA SER A 59 12.87 -11.62 4.00
C SER A 59 13.06 -10.39 3.10
N MET A 60 13.79 -10.59 2.02
CA MET A 60 14.12 -9.56 1.04
C MET A 60 14.01 -10.13 -0.35
N ARG A 61 13.54 -9.32 -1.30
CA ARG A 61 13.54 -9.67 -2.73
C ARG A 61 14.18 -8.57 -3.56
N THR A 62 14.94 -8.98 -4.56
CA THR A 62 15.46 -8.08 -5.57
C THR A 62 14.50 -8.05 -6.75
N ILE A 63 14.05 -6.87 -7.15
CA ILE A 63 13.22 -6.68 -8.33
C ILE A 63 13.91 -5.79 -9.35
N LYS A 64 13.60 -6.02 -10.63
CA LYS A 64 14.01 -5.10 -11.71
C LYS A 64 12.97 -3.99 -11.82
N LEU A 65 13.43 -2.74 -11.75
CA LEU A 65 12.64 -1.54 -12.01
C LEU A 65 12.93 -1.07 -13.44
N SER A 66 11.89 -0.94 -14.26
CA SER A 66 12.00 -0.37 -15.60
C SER A 66 12.35 1.12 -15.56
N ALA A 67 13.07 1.58 -16.57
CA ALA A 67 13.36 3.01 -16.71
C ALA A 67 12.07 3.80 -17.00
N ARG A 68 11.90 4.95 -16.35
CA ARG A 68 10.90 5.95 -16.72
C ARG A 68 11.63 7.22 -17.17
N PRO A 69 11.69 7.51 -18.48
CA PRO A 69 12.39 8.70 -18.98
C PRO A 69 11.69 9.98 -18.52
N LYS A 70 12.43 11.08 -18.40
CA LYS A 70 11.91 12.38 -17.95
C LYS A 70 10.69 12.86 -18.77
N ARG A 71 10.64 12.57 -20.07
CA ARG A 71 9.50 12.92 -20.94
C ARG A 71 8.18 12.24 -20.53
N LYS A 72 8.26 11.07 -19.91
CA LYS A 72 7.11 10.31 -19.37
C LYS A 72 6.92 10.53 -17.87
N ALA A 73 7.72 11.40 -17.24
CA ALA A 73 7.66 11.62 -15.81
C ALA A 73 6.59 12.68 -15.46
N SER A 74 5.95 12.50 -14.32
CA SER A 74 5.03 13.47 -13.72
C SER A 74 5.34 13.68 -12.25
N LYS A 75 4.65 14.61 -11.59
CA LYS A 75 4.75 14.82 -10.14
C LYS A 75 4.45 13.54 -9.35
N SER A 76 3.48 12.74 -9.81
CA SER A 76 3.09 11.46 -9.20
C SER A 76 4.06 10.33 -9.58
N HIS A 77 4.59 10.39 -10.80
CA HIS A 77 5.37 9.34 -11.45
C HIS A 77 6.73 9.89 -11.90
N ARG A 78 7.64 10.08 -10.95
CA ARG A 78 8.96 10.67 -11.22
C ARG A 78 9.82 9.83 -12.16
N ALA A 79 10.75 10.51 -12.84
CA ALA A 79 11.73 9.85 -13.69
C ALA A 79 12.59 8.92 -12.85
N ARG A 80 12.95 7.77 -13.41
CA ARG A 80 13.83 6.80 -12.74
C ARG A 80 14.65 6.05 -13.78
N ARG A 81 15.88 5.67 -13.43
CA ARG A 81 16.68 4.78 -14.28
C ARG A 81 16.26 3.32 -14.10
N PHE A 82 16.61 2.50 -15.07
CA PHE A 82 16.54 1.05 -14.88
C PHE A 82 17.51 0.64 -13.77
N ARG A 83 17.05 -0.14 -12.80
CA ARG A 83 17.92 -0.69 -11.75
C ARG A 83 17.34 -1.95 -11.12
N SER A 84 18.22 -2.73 -10.50
CA SER A 84 17.83 -3.74 -9.53
C SER A 84 17.64 -3.08 -8.17
N ALA A 85 16.44 -3.16 -7.61
CA ALA A 85 16.11 -2.63 -6.29
C ALA A 85 15.93 -3.78 -5.30
N ARG A 86 16.63 -3.73 -4.18
CA ARG A 86 16.46 -4.70 -3.08
C ARG A 86 15.39 -4.19 -2.14
N LEU A 87 14.31 -4.94 -2.01
CA LEU A 87 13.14 -4.55 -1.23
C LEU A 87 13.07 -5.33 0.08
N LYS A 88 12.58 -4.67 1.12
CA LYS A 88 12.11 -5.26 2.37
C LYS A 88 10.63 -4.98 2.56
N ILE A 89 9.99 -5.79 3.40
CA ILE A 89 8.57 -5.69 3.71
C ILE A 89 8.30 -5.67 5.22
N ARG A 90 7.24 -5.00 5.62
CA ARG A 90 6.57 -5.18 6.91
C ARG A 90 5.06 -5.17 6.68
N ALA A 91 4.33 -5.90 7.49
CA ALA A 91 2.88 -6.01 7.32
C ALA A 91 2.16 -5.95 8.66
N THR A 92 0.95 -5.38 8.65
CA THR A 92 0.11 -5.33 9.83
C THR A 92 -1.36 -5.22 9.44
N ARG A 93 -2.24 -5.72 10.31
CA ARG A 93 -3.68 -5.55 10.19
C ARG A 93 -4.10 -4.29 10.93
N VAL A 94 -4.92 -3.47 10.29
CA VAL A 94 -5.43 -2.22 10.88
C VAL A 94 -6.92 -2.04 10.59
N GLU A 95 -7.56 -1.16 11.35
CA GLU A 95 -8.89 -0.68 11.03
C GLU A 95 -8.80 0.75 10.47
N LEU A 96 -9.00 0.90 9.17
CA LEU A 96 -9.04 2.22 8.53
C LEU A 96 -10.29 2.97 9.00
N ARG A 97 -10.11 4.22 9.41
CA ARG A 97 -11.20 5.07 9.87
C ARG A 97 -11.78 5.89 8.73
N ARG A 98 -13.09 6.14 8.81
CA ARG A 98 -13.76 7.10 7.95
C ARG A 98 -13.18 8.50 8.20
N PRO A 99 -12.71 9.20 7.16
CA PRO A 99 -12.38 10.62 7.23
C PRO A 99 -13.50 11.45 7.87
N ASP A 100 -13.14 12.43 8.69
CA ASP A 100 -14.10 13.25 9.44
C ASP A 100 -14.99 14.11 8.52
N ASN A 101 -14.53 14.39 7.30
CA ASN A 101 -15.26 15.13 6.26
C ASN A 101 -16.22 14.28 5.43
N LEU A 102 -16.20 12.94 5.53
CA LEU A 102 -17.13 12.08 4.81
C LEU A 102 -18.43 11.87 5.62
N PRO A 103 -19.63 11.91 5.01
CA PRO A 103 -20.89 11.67 5.71
C PRO A 103 -21.02 10.24 6.25
N ALA A 104 -21.77 10.07 7.35
CA ALA A 104 -21.97 8.77 8.01
C ALA A 104 -23.00 7.87 7.33
N ALA A 105 -23.88 8.42 6.50
CA ALA A 105 -25.07 7.74 6.02
C ALA A 105 -24.79 6.47 5.20
N ASN A 106 -23.67 6.42 4.46
CA ASN A 106 -23.44 5.40 3.44
C ASN A 106 -22.16 4.57 3.65
N SER A 107 -21.49 4.71 4.80
CA SER A 107 -20.22 4.00 5.02
C SER A 107 -19.93 3.74 6.50
N PRO A 108 -19.26 2.63 6.83
CA PRO A 108 -18.97 2.28 8.22
C PRO A 108 -18.04 3.31 8.87
N ALA A 109 -18.06 3.41 10.20
CA ALA A 109 -17.14 4.29 10.93
C ALA A 109 -15.66 3.88 10.78
N ARG A 110 -15.43 2.57 10.60
CA ARG A 110 -14.13 1.95 10.35
C ARG A 110 -14.33 0.57 9.74
N PHE A 111 -13.30 0.05 9.07
CA PHE A 111 -13.28 -1.33 8.58
C PHE A 111 -11.86 -1.89 8.59
N GLY A 112 -11.75 -3.21 8.79
CA GLY A 112 -10.47 -3.91 8.85
C GLY A 112 -9.86 -4.15 7.47
N VAL A 113 -8.55 -3.96 7.36
CA VAL A 113 -7.74 -4.29 6.18
C VAL A 113 -6.36 -4.76 6.61
N ASN A 114 -5.67 -5.43 5.70
CA ASN A 114 -4.26 -5.71 5.81
C ASN A 114 -3.46 -4.65 5.06
N VAL A 115 -2.29 -4.30 5.61
CA VAL A 115 -1.38 -3.31 5.04
C VAL A 115 -0.01 -3.96 4.90
N VAL A 116 0.56 -3.89 3.70
CA VAL A 116 1.94 -4.29 3.41
C VAL A 116 2.72 -3.05 3.00
N GLU A 117 3.71 -2.68 3.79
CA GLU A 117 4.68 -1.65 3.42
C GLU A 117 5.91 -2.30 2.80
N VAL A 118 6.29 -1.80 1.62
CA VAL A 118 7.43 -2.23 0.85
C VAL A 118 8.39 -1.06 0.71
N SER A 119 9.67 -1.26 1.02
CA SER A 119 10.68 -0.21 0.97
C SER A 119 11.98 -0.68 0.35
N GLU A 120 12.60 0.16 -0.49
CA GLU A 120 13.92 -0.06 -1.07
C GLU A 120 15.02 0.13 -0.02
N ILE A 121 15.88 -0.87 0.09
CA ILE A 121 17.08 -0.82 0.90
C ILE A 121 18.17 -0.11 0.11
N ARG A 122 18.73 0.97 0.68
CA ARG A 122 19.88 1.69 0.12
C ARG A 122 19.65 2.10 -1.33
N ALA A 123 18.57 2.86 -1.58
CA ALA A 123 18.33 3.43 -2.90
C ALA A 123 19.57 4.21 -3.38
N PRO A 124 19.93 4.13 -4.68
CA PRO A 124 21.08 4.85 -5.22
C PRO A 124 20.96 6.36 -5.03
N GLU A 125 22.10 7.04 -4.94
CA GLU A 125 22.13 8.50 -4.86
C GLU A 125 21.45 9.16 -6.07
N GLY A 126 20.66 10.20 -5.82
CA GLY A 126 19.92 10.93 -6.85
C GLY A 126 18.67 10.21 -7.37
N GLU A 127 18.31 9.06 -6.81
CA GLU A 127 17.09 8.34 -7.14
C GLU A 127 16.10 8.34 -5.97
N ASP A 128 14.82 8.55 -6.27
CA ASP A 128 13.78 8.40 -5.25
C ASP A 128 13.67 6.93 -4.84
N PRO A 129 13.68 6.61 -3.53
CA PRO A 129 13.55 5.24 -3.06
C PRO A 129 12.16 4.70 -3.40
N VAL A 130 12.08 3.41 -3.76
CA VAL A 130 10.78 2.74 -3.83
C VAL A 130 10.18 2.67 -2.43
N ARG A 131 8.98 3.23 -2.28
CA ARG A 131 8.10 3.01 -1.14
C ARG A 131 6.68 2.75 -1.66
N TRP A 132 6.14 1.60 -1.31
CA TRP A 132 4.75 1.23 -1.57
C TRP A 132 4.07 0.91 -0.26
N LEU A 133 2.88 1.46 -0.08
CA LEU A 133 1.99 1.10 0.99
C LEU A 133 0.77 0.47 0.34
N LEU A 134 0.61 -0.84 0.48
CA LEU A 134 -0.39 -1.63 -0.21
C LEU A 134 -1.47 -2.05 0.78
N VAL A 135 -2.73 -1.71 0.49
CA VAL A 135 -3.90 -2.12 1.27
C VAL A 135 -4.58 -3.28 0.54
N THR A 136 -5.00 -4.29 1.30
CA THR A 136 -5.54 -5.52 0.75
C THR A 136 -6.46 -6.23 1.75
N ASP A 137 -7.36 -7.07 1.24
CA ASP A 137 -8.10 -8.09 1.99
C ASP A 137 -7.31 -9.41 2.10
N ARG A 138 -6.21 -9.54 1.36
CA ARG A 138 -5.46 -10.79 1.24
C ARG A 138 -4.65 -11.08 2.49
N PRO A 139 -4.44 -12.37 2.83
CA PRO A 139 -3.66 -12.78 4.00
C PRO A 139 -2.27 -12.13 4.06
N ILE A 140 -1.75 -11.97 5.28
CA ILE A 140 -0.41 -11.43 5.55
C ILE A 140 0.28 -12.24 6.65
N ASP A 141 -0.11 -13.51 6.81
CA ASP A 141 0.33 -14.37 7.91
C ASP A 141 1.79 -14.82 7.74
N THR A 142 2.26 -14.87 6.49
CA THR A 142 3.63 -15.26 6.13
C THR A 142 4.32 -14.21 5.24
N ASP A 143 5.65 -14.31 5.15
CA ASP A 143 6.42 -13.51 4.18
C ASP A 143 6.00 -13.83 2.74
N GLU A 144 5.71 -15.09 2.45
CA GLU A 144 5.20 -15.56 1.16
C GLU A 144 3.89 -14.87 0.79
N ASP A 145 2.94 -14.75 1.72
CA ASP A 145 1.68 -14.03 1.50
C ASP A 145 1.93 -12.56 1.17
N CYS A 146 2.77 -11.91 1.98
CA CYS A 146 3.12 -10.51 1.79
C CYS A 146 3.79 -10.27 0.44
N TRP A 147 4.73 -11.15 0.04
CA TRP A 147 5.38 -11.03 -1.26
C TRP A 147 4.45 -11.35 -2.42
N GLN A 148 3.49 -12.26 -2.25
CA GLN A 148 2.46 -12.52 -3.26
C GLN A 148 1.59 -11.28 -3.52
N ILE A 149 1.30 -10.48 -2.48
CA ILE A 149 0.64 -9.18 -2.61
C ILE A 149 1.49 -8.20 -3.43
N VAL A 150 2.79 -8.16 -3.15
CA VAL A 150 3.74 -7.35 -3.94
C VAL A 150 3.76 -7.79 -5.41
N ASP A 151 3.75 -9.09 -5.67
CA ASP A 151 3.77 -9.65 -7.02
C ASP A 151 2.46 -9.33 -7.78
N TRP A 152 1.30 -9.43 -7.13
CA TRP A 152 0.02 -9.00 -7.71
C TRP A 152 0.04 -7.50 -8.06
N TYR A 153 0.54 -6.65 -7.16
CA TYR A 153 0.66 -5.22 -7.45
C TYR A 153 1.61 -4.95 -8.63
N ARG A 154 2.74 -5.67 -8.68
CA ARG A 154 3.74 -5.52 -9.74
C ARG A 154 3.28 -6.03 -11.10
N ALA A 155 2.40 -7.04 -11.15
CA ALA A 155 1.86 -7.55 -12.42
C ALA A 155 1.17 -6.46 -13.25
N ARG A 156 0.60 -5.43 -12.59
CA ARG A 156 0.05 -4.24 -13.28
C ARG A 156 1.09 -3.53 -14.15
N TRP A 157 2.35 -3.45 -13.71
CA TRP A 157 3.38 -2.72 -14.44
C TRP A 157 3.80 -3.40 -15.74
N GLN A 158 3.53 -4.70 -15.91
CA GLN A 158 3.72 -5.36 -17.21
C GLN A 158 2.66 -4.99 -18.24
N ILE A 159 1.55 -4.36 -17.82
CA ILE A 159 0.44 -3.95 -18.69
C ILE A 159 0.61 -2.48 -19.15
N GLU A 160 1.45 -1.70 -18.44
CA GLU A 160 1.76 -0.29 -18.78
C GLU A 160 3.09 -0.13 -19.56
N GLU A 161 3.78 -1.24 -19.89
CA GLU A 161 4.95 -1.29 -20.77
C GLU A 161 4.53 -1.64 -22.21
#